data_AF-A0A5D0QQS0-F1
#
_entry.id   AF-A0A5D0QQS0-F1
#
_cell.length_a   1.000
_cell.length_b   1.000
_cell.length_c   1.000
_cell.angle_alpha   90.00
_cell.angle_beta   90.00
_cell.angle_gamma   90.00
#
_symmetry.space_group_name_H-M   'P 1'
#
loop_
_entity.id
_entity.type
_entity.pdbx_description
1 polymer ?
#
loop_
_entity_poly.entity_id
_entity_poly.type
_entity_poly.pdbx_seq_one_letter_code
_entity_poly.pdbx_strand_id
1 'polypeptide(L)' 'MPMTDPTTTAPPILPGNYVRSLVWPDHVGTVVAVFENGDLSVDWHGHLANDQINPGDVTRLTEEEKTAYIAAWTPEAGS' A
#
# COMPACT_ATOMS: atom_id res chain seq x y z
N MET A 1 26.29 17.40 19.05
CA MET A 1 25.81 16.00 19.01
C MET A 1 24.55 16.03 18.15
N PRO A 2 24.47 15.39 16.98
CA PRO A 2 23.21 15.30 16.26
C PRO A 2 22.25 14.42 17.07
N MET A 3 21.10 14.95 17.46
CA MET A 3 20.02 14.18 18.06
C MET A 3 19.45 13.29 16.96
N THR A 4 19.69 11.98 17.04
CA THR A 4 18.90 11.00 16.29
C THR A 4 17.53 10.93 16.96
N ASP A 5 16.56 11.66 16.42
CA ASP A 5 15.15 11.50 16.77
C ASP A 5 14.76 10.02 16.59
N PRO A 6 14.37 9.31 17.67
CA PRO A 6 13.85 7.96 17.57
C PRO A 6 12.32 8.04 17.43
N THR A 7 11.81 8.84 16.49
CA THR A 7 10.49 8.52 15.96
C THR A 7 10.69 7.23 15.20
N THR A 8 10.29 6.12 15.83
CA THR A 8 10.02 4.85 15.17
C THR A 8 8.90 5.09 14.16
N THR A 9 9.22 5.80 13.10
CA THR A 9 8.40 5.94 11.92
C THR A 9 8.37 4.54 11.34
N ALA A 10 7.18 3.93 11.27
CA ALA A 10 6.98 2.72 10.52
C ALA A 10 7.71 2.88 9.16
N PRO A 11 8.41 1.84 8.66
CA PRO A 11 9.23 1.99 7.47
C PRO A 11 8.43 2.64 6.35
N PRO A 12 8.99 3.62 5.65
CA PRO A 12 8.26 4.40 4.66
C PRO A 12 7.60 3.48 3.64
N ILE A 13 6.38 3.82 3.25
CA ILE A 13 5.69 3.12 2.16
C ILE A 13 6.35 3.56 0.86
N LEU A 14 6.83 2.60 0.08
CA LEU A 14 7.57 2.81 -1.16
C LEU A 14 6.81 2.18 -2.34
N PRO A 15 7.10 2.63 -3.58
CA PRO A 15 6.59 1.98 -4.78
C PRO A 15 6.92 0.48 -4.79
N GLY A 16 5.94 -0.34 -5.17
CA GLY A 16 6.00 -1.80 -5.15
C GLY A 16 5.53 -2.44 -3.83
N ASN A 17 5.27 -1.66 -2.79
CA ASN A 17 4.65 -2.20 -1.58
C ASN A 17 3.17 -2.48 -1.81
N TYR A 18 2.72 -3.60 -1.27
CA TYR A 18 1.29 -3.91 -1.14
C TYR A 18 0.75 -3.18 0.08
N VAL A 19 -0.39 -2.52 -0.10
CA VAL A 19 -1.08 -1.77 0.94
C VAL A 19 -2.54 -2.17 1.03
N ARG A 20 -3.09 -2.12 2.24
CA ARG A 20 -4.51 -2.34 2.52
C ARG A 20 -5.13 -1.03 2.96
N SER A 21 -6.32 -0.73 2.47
CA SER A 21 -7.08 0.42 2.99
C SER A 21 -7.50 0.16 4.44
N LEU A 22 -7.37 1.19 5.28
CA LEU A 22 -7.90 1.18 6.65
C LEU A 22 -9.40 1.45 6.68
N VAL A 23 -9.91 2.16 5.66
CA VAL A 23 -11.34 2.48 5.50
C VAL A 23 -12.08 1.28 4.92
N TRP A 24 -11.47 0.57 3.98
CA TRP A 24 -12.02 -0.62 3.36
C TRP A 24 -11.04 -1.80 3.45
N PRO A 25 -11.13 -2.62 4.51
CA PRO A 25 -10.14 -3.66 4.76
C PRO A 25 -10.10 -4.75 3.67
N ASP A 26 -11.15 -4.90 2.87
CA ASP A 26 -11.17 -5.81 1.71
C ASP A 26 -10.46 -5.25 0.48
N HIS A 27 -10.13 -3.95 0.44
CA HIS A 27 -9.38 -3.36 -0.65
C HIS A 27 -7.87 -3.42 -0.38
N VAL A 28 -7.19 -4.16 -1.25
CA VAL A 28 -5.73 -4.23 -1.29
C VAL A 28 -5.26 -3.70 -2.64
N GLY A 29 -4.19 -2.92 -2.60
CA GLY A 29 -3.60 -2.32 -3.78
C GLY A 29 -2.08 -2.32 -3.73
N THR A 30 -1.47 -1.97 -4.85
CA THR A 30 -0.02 -1.84 -4.98
C THR A 30 0.33 -0.36 -5.14
N VAL A 31 1.30 0.12 -4.36
CA VAL A 31 1.79 1.49 -4.48
C VAL A 31 2.60 1.62 -5.77
N VAL A 32 2.17 2.50 -6.65
CA VAL A 32 2.80 2.75 -7.96
C VAL A 32 3.81 3.90 -7.86
N ALA A 33 3.47 4.94 -7.10
CA ALA A 33 4.31 6.11 -6.92
C ALA A 33 4.07 6.74 -5.54
N VAL A 34 5.01 7.57 -5.11
CA VAL A 34 4.87 8.46 -3.95
C VAL A 34 5.01 9.89 -4.47
N PHE A 35 4.02 10.73 -4.19
CA PHE A 35 4.00 12.12 -4.60
C PHE A 35 4.92 12.98 -3.72
N GLU A 36 5.31 14.16 -4.20
CA GLU A 36 6.17 15.08 -3.45
C GLU A 36 5.56 15.56 -2.12
N ASN A 37 4.24 15.57 -2.03
CA ASN A 37 3.50 15.91 -0.80
C ASN A 37 3.43 14.75 0.22
N GLY A 38 3.97 13.57 -0.12
CA GLY A 38 3.95 12.36 0.71
C GLY A 38 2.73 11.46 0.49
N ASP A 39 1.80 11.83 -0.40
CA ASP A 39 0.69 10.96 -0.77
C ASP A 39 1.16 9.77 -1.62
N LEU A 40 0.35 8.73 -1.64
CA LEU A 40 0.62 7.52 -2.38
C LEU A 40 -0.30 7.45 -3.61
N SER A 41 0.28 7.10 -4.75
CA SER A 41 -0.49 6.59 -5.88
C SER A 41 -0.63 5.09 -5.73
N VAL A 42 -1.85 4.60 -5.55
CA VAL A 42 -2.16 3.19 -5.32
C VAL A 42 -3.00 2.64 -6.47
N ASP A 43 -2.61 1.48 -6.99
CA ASP A 43 -3.43 0.67 -7.88
C ASP A 43 -4.23 -0.33 -7.05
N TRP A 44 -5.52 -0.06 -6.87
CA TRP A 44 -6.44 -0.94 -6.15
C TRP A 44 -6.83 -2.10 -7.07
N HIS A 45 -6.36 -3.30 -6.74
CA HIS A 45 -6.56 -4.48 -7.57
C HIS A 45 -8.07 -4.75 -7.72
N GLY A 46 -8.59 -4.65 -8.95
CA GLY A 46 -9.99 -4.90 -9.27
C GLY A 46 -10.93 -3.69 -9.14
N HIS A 47 -10.42 -2.49 -8.84
CA HIS A 47 -11.26 -1.30 -8.65
C HIS A 47 -10.79 -0.08 -9.45
N LEU A 48 -9.65 0.52 -9.05
CA LEU A 48 -9.20 1.81 -9.55
C LEU A 48 -7.68 1.81 -9.68
N ALA A 49 -7.19 2.27 -10.82
CA ALA A 49 -5.77 2.46 -11.06
C ALA A 49 -5.34 3.89 -10.71
N ASN A 50 -4.17 4.04 -10.09
CA ASN A 50 -3.52 5.32 -9.77
C ASN A 50 -4.35 6.26 -8.87
N ASP A 51 -5.01 5.71 -7.85
CA ASP A 51 -5.76 6.48 -6.88
C ASP A 51 -4.82 7.20 -5.90
N GLN A 52 -5.13 8.46 -5.57
CA GLN A 52 -4.31 9.26 -4.66
C GLN A 52 -4.82 9.09 -3.23
N ILE A 53 -3.98 8.51 -2.36
CA ILE A 53 -4.35 8.11 -1.01
C ILE A 53 -3.33 8.64 0.00
N ASN A 54 -3.79 9.16 1.14
CA ASN A 54 -2.87 9.52 2.22
C ASN A 54 -2.23 8.25 2.80
N PRO A 55 -0.92 8.26 3.11
CA PRO A 55 -0.25 7.13 3.73
C PRO A 55 -0.83 6.76 5.11
N GLY A 56 -1.53 7.68 5.77
CA GLY A 56 -2.24 7.42 7.03
C GLY A 56 -3.55 6.64 6.88
N ASP A 57 -4.09 6.53 5.66
CA ASP A 57 -5.34 5.80 5.37
C ASP A 57 -5.09 4.36 4.91
N VAL A 58 -3.83 3.95 4.85
CA VAL A 58 -3.41 2.61 4.42
C VAL A 58 -2.40 2.00 5.39
N THR A 59 -2.33 0.67 5.38
CA THR A 59 -1.27 -0.06 6.07
C THR A 59 -0.53 -0.94 5.09
N ARG A 60 0.78 -1.06 5.27
CA ARG A 60 1.62 -1.94 4.44
C ARG A 60 1.35 -3.40 4.83
N LEU A 61 1.09 -4.25 3.84
CA LEU A 61 1.03 -5.69 4.04
C LEU A 61 2.43 -6.24 4.33
N THR A 62 2.50 -7.18 5.27
CA THR A 62 3.67 -8.05 5.43
C THR A 62 3.84 -8.98 4.22
N GLU A 63 5.03 -9.56 4.05
CA GLU A 63 5.26 -10.54 2.98
C GLU A 63 4.33 -11.76 3.08
N GLU A 64 3.96 -12.16 4.30
CA GLU A 64 2.99 -13.24 4.55
C GLU A 64 1.59 -12.85 4.09
N GLU A 65 1.10 -11.67 4.48
CA GLU A 65 -0.23 -11.17 4.06
C GLU A 65 -0.30 -10.93 2.56
N LYS A 66 0.76 -10.38 1.97
CA LYS A 66 0.89 -10.23 0.51
C LYS A 66 0.82 -11.59 -0.18
N THR A 67 1.52 -12.59 0.33
CA THR A 67 1.51 -13.94 -0.25
C THR A 67 0.12 -14.57 -0.14
N ALA A 68 -0.54 -14.42 1.02
CA ALA A 68 -1.91 -14.87 1.22
C ALA A 68 -2.89 -14.13 0.30
N TYR A 69 -2.73 -12.82 0.12
CA TYR A 69 -3.54 -12.02 -0.78
C TYR A 69 -3.33 -12.44 -2.24
N ILE A 70 -2.10 -12.62 -2.71
CA ILE A 70 -1.82 -13.08 -4.08
C ILE A 70 -2.36 -14.50 -4.30
N ALA A 71 -2.28 -15.37 -3.28
CA ALA A 71 -2.83 -16.73 -3.36
C ALA A 71 -4.37 -16.75 -3.38
N ALA A 72 -5.02 -15.83 -2.65
CA ALA A 72 -6.46 -15.69 -2.62
C ALA A 72 -7.02 -14.91 -3.83
N TRP A 73 -6.26 -13.92 -4.31
CA TRP A 73 -6.51 -13.15 -5.51
C TRP A 73 -6.16 -14.02 -6.71
N THR A 74 -7.09 -14.91 -7.04
CA THR A 74 -7.09 -15.57 -8.34
C THR A 74 -7.45 -14.49 -9.35
N PRO A 75 -6.57 -14.10 -10.29
CA PRO A 75 -7.02 -13.28 -11.40
C PRO A 75 -8.07 -14.12 -12.12
N GLU A 76 -9.35 -13.80 -11.96
CA GLU A 76 -10.36 -14.38 -12.82
C GLU A 76 -9.91 -14.06 -14.25
N ALA A 77 -9.69 -15.13 -15.01
CA ALA A 77 -9.15 -15.04 -16.34
C ALA A 77 -10.06 -14.16 -17.20
N GLY A 78 -9.60 -12.95 -17.52
CA GLY A 78 -10.10 -12.16 -18.63
C GLY A 78 -11.30 -11.24 -18.35
N SER A 79 -11.12 -9.98 -18.75
CA SER A 79 -12.16 -9.21 -19.43
C SER A 79 -11.55 -8.59 -20.67
#